data_AF-A0A1P8USN8-F1
#
_entry.id   AF-A0A1P8USN8-F1
#
_cell.length_a   1.000
_cell.length_b   1.000
_cell.length_c   1.000
_cell.angle_alpha   90.00
_cell.angle_beta   90.00
_cell.angle_gamma   90.00
#
_symmetry.space_group_name_H-M   'P 1'
#
loop_
_entity.id
_entity.type
_entity.pdbx_description
1 polymer ?
#
loop_
_entity_poly.entity_id
_entity_poly.type
_entity_poly.pdbx_seq_one_letter_code
_entity_poly.pdbx_strand_id
1 'polypeptide(L)' 'MARVMGLNLSEEMLSGHLGPDEYAHMVTCCRGCALVEACESWLGAQTGVTATPPPGCCNAALLSRLRKLH' A
#
# COMPACT_ATOMS: atom_id res chain seq x y z
N MET A 1 -4.81 -0.95 -2.41
CA MET A 1 -4.23 -0.10 -1.34
C MET A 1 -3.45 1.06 -1.92
N ALA A 2 -2.20 0.87 -2.38
CA ALA A 2 -1.30 1.93 -2.84
C ALA A 2 -1.95 2.95 -3.80
N ARG A 3 -2.62 2.47 -4.86
CA ARG A 3 -3.29 3.35 -5.84
C ARG A 3 -4.39 4.24 -5.23
N VAL A 4 -5.18 3.70 -4.30
CA VAL A 4 -6.21 4.47 -3.58
C VAL A 4 -5.59 5.45 -2.59
N MET A 5 -4.34 5.24 -2.22
CA MET A 5 -3.54 6.20 -1.46
C MET A 5 -2.79 7.20 -2.34
N GLY A 6 -3.04 7.22 -3.66
CA GLY A 6 -2.36 8.10 -4.60
C GLY A 6 -0.92 7.69 -4.92
N LEU A 7 -0.52 6.46 -4.56
CA LEU A 7 0.84 5.96 -4.79
C LEU A 7 0.91 5.12 -6.06
N ASN A 8 1.99 5.32 -6.81
CA ASN A 8 2.35 4.50 -7.95
C ASN A 8 3.64 3.72 -7.63
N LEU A 9 3.47 2.47 -7.23
CA LEU A 9 4.58 1.62 -6.80
C LEU A 9 5.64 1.44 -7.89
N SER A 10 5.25 1.45 -9.17
CA SER A 10 6.20 1.37 -10.28
C SER A 10 7.06 2.63 -10.38
N GLU A 11 6.47 3.82 -10.18
CA GLU A 11 7.22 5.08 -10.14
C GLU A 11 8.12 5.15 -8.90
N GLU A 12 7.65 4.70 -7.74
CA GLU A 12 8.46 4.61 -6.52
C GLU A 12 9.66 3.67 -6.68
N MET A 13 9.51 2.60 -7.47
CA MET A 13 10.62 1.72 -7.82
C MET A 13 11.61 2.37 -8.79
N LEU A 14 11.10 3.08 -9.81
CA LEU A 14 11.93 3.79 -10.78
C LEU A 14 12.72 4.95 -10.14
N SER A 15 12.11 5.66 -9.19
CA SER A 15 12.76 6.74 -8.43
C SER A 15 13.72 6.25 -7.35
N GLY A 16 13.75 4.94 -7.08
CA GLY A 16 14.59 4.32 -6.06
C GLY A 16 14.06 4.51 -4.63
N HIS A 17 12.84 5.00 -4.45
CA HIS A 17 12.18 5.10 -3.15
C HIS A 17 11.68 3.75 -2.62
N LEU A 18 11.42 2.80 -3.52
CA LEU A 18 11.03 1.43 -3.22
C LEU A 18 11.98 0.42 -3.90
N GLY A 19 12.70 -0.38 -3.10
CA GLY A 19 13.60 -1.40 -3.65
C GLY A 19 12.83 -2.60 -4.25
N PRO A 20 13.40 -3.33 -5.24
CA PRO A 20 12.79 -4.54 -5.79
C PRO A 20 12.52 -5.63 -4.74
N ASP A 21 13.46 -5.86 -3.82
CA ASP A 21 13.30 -6.83 -2.73
C ASP A 21 12.23 -6.39 -1.74
N GLU A 22 12.18 -5.10 -1.42
CA GLU A 22 11.17 -4.50 -0.54
C GLU A 22 9.76 -4.61 -1.16
N TYR A 23 9.65 -4.39 -2.47
CA TYR A 23 8.41 -4.60 -3.23
C TYR A 23 7.97 -6.08 -3.21
N ALA A 24 8.89 -7.01 -3.50
CA ALA A 24 8.59 -8.44 -3.49
C ALA A 24 8.13 -8.92 -2.10
N HIS A 25 8.79 -8.44 -1.04
CA HIS A 25 8.41 -8.70 0.34
C HIS A 25 7.01 -8.12 0.65
N MET A 26 6.75 -6.86 0.30
CA MET A 26 5.45 -6.21 0.48
C MET A 26 4.31 -7.02 -0.18
N VAL A 27 4.50 -7.47 -1.42
CA VAL A 27 3.50 -8.28 -2.14
C VAL A 27 3.30 -9.62 -1.45
N THR A 28 4.37 -10.26 -1.00
CA THR A 28 4.32 -11.55 -0.30
C THR A 28 3.55 -11.43 1.02
N CYS A 29 3.85 -10.42 1.83
CA CYS A 29 3.11 -10.12 3.06
C CYS A 29 1.64 -9.81 2.79
N CYS A 30 1.34 -9.03 1.75
CA CYS A 30 -0.03 -8.69 1.39
C CYS A 30 -0.84 -9.93 1.02
N ARG A 31 -0.27 -10.85 0.23
CA ARG A 31 -0.93 -12.08 -0.21
C ARG A 31 -1.14 -13.10 0.91
N GLY A 32 -0.26 -13.10 1.91
CA GLY A 32 -0.37 -13.98 3.09
C GLY A 32 -1.20 -13.40 4.24
N CYS A 33 -1.69 -12.16 4.12
CA CYS A 33 -2.42 -11.49 5.17
C CYS A 33 -3.85 -12.00 5.30
N ALA A 34 -4.32 -12.30 6.51
CA ALA A 34 -5.69 -12.75 6.77
C ALA A 34 -6.76 -11.64 6.69
N LEU A 35 -6.35 -10.37 6.53
CA LEU A 35 -7.24 -9.20 6.53
C LEU A 35 -7.79 -8.87 5.13
N VAL A 36 -8.03 -9.87 4.28
CA VAL A 36 -8.50 -9.65 2.90
C VAL A 36 -9.88 -9.00 2.88
N GLU A 37 -10.84 -9.51 3.65
CA GLU A 37 -12.20 -8.94 3.71
C GLU A 37 -12.21 -7.49 4.21
N ALA A 38 -11.36 -7.18 5.21
CA ALA A 38 -11.21 -5.81 5.70
C ALA A 38 -10.62 -4.88 4.64
N CYS A 39 -9.65 -5.37 3.87
CA CYS A 39 -9.07 -4.65 2.73
C CYS A 39 -10.12 -4.38 1.64
N GLU A 40 -10.93 -5.37 1.28
CA GLU A 40 -11.97 -5.24 0.26
C GLU A 40 -13.09 -4.30 0.69
N SER A 41 -13.60 -4.45 1.91
CA SER A 41 -14.60 -3.56 2.49
C SER A 41 -14.10 -2.12 2.53
N TRP A 42 -12.86 -1.92 2.98
CA TRP A 42 -12.23 -0.61 2.98
C TRP A 42 -12.13 -0.04 1.57
N LEU A 43 -11.65 -0.81 0.58
CA LEU A 43 -11.57 -0.36 -0.82
C LEU A 43 -12.93 0.03 -1.39
N GLY A 44 -13.98 -0.74 -1.09
CA GLY A 44 -15.33 -0.48 -1.56
C GLY A 44 -15.94 0.80 -0.97
N ALA A 45 -15.49 1.21 0.22
CA ALA A 45 -15.92 2.45 0.86
C ALA A 45 -15.20 3.70 0.34
N GLN A 46 -14.04 3.57 -0.32
CA GLN A 46 -13.26 4.73 -0.75
C GLN A 46 -13.82 5.34 -2.04
N THR A 47 -14.23 6.60 -1.96
CA THR A 47 -14.71 7.39 -3.11
C THR A 47 -13.64 8.30 -3.72
N GLY A 48 -12.42 8.28 -3.18
CA GLY A 48 -11.31 9.13 -3.63
C GLY A 48 -9.95 8.72 -3.07
N VAL A 49 -8.96 9.59 -3.22
CA VAL A 49 -7.61 9.37 -2.68
C VAL A 49 -7.62 9.52 -1.16
N THR A 50 -6.97 8.60 -0.46
CA THR A 50 -6.96 8.57 1.01
C THR A 50 -5.55 8.55 1.57
N ALA A 51 -5.33 9.28 2.67
CA ALA A 51 -3.98 9.45 3.23
C ALA A 51 -3.50 8.25 4.06
N THR A 52 -4.41 7.35 4.44
CA THR A 52 -4.13 6.27 5.39
C THR A 52 -4.50 4.90 4.82
N PRO A 53 -3.70 3.85 5.06
CA PRO A 53 -4.06 2.48 4.71
C PRO A 53 -5.22 1.95 5.58
N PRO A 54 -5.85 0.82 5.22
CA PRO A 54 -6.85 0.20 6.09
C PRO A 54 -6.25 -0.15 7.46
N PRO A 55 -7.04 -0.05 8.55
CA PRO A 55 -6.62 -0.49 9.87
C PRO A 55 -6.12 -1.93 9.85
N GLY A 56 -4.95 -2.18 10.46
CA GLY A 56 -4.35 -3.52 10.51
C GLY A 56 -3.59 -3.95 9.25
N CYS A 57 -3.49 -3.12 8.21
CA CYS A 57 -2.71 -3.45 7.01
C CYS A 57 -1.25 -3.79 7.37
N CYS A 58 -0.78 -4.98 6.98
CA CYS A 58 0.61 -5.40 7.19
C CYS A 58 1.64 -4.49 6.50
N ASN A 59 1.24 -3.82 5.42
CA ASN A 59 2.07 -2.89 4.67
C ASN A 59 1.85 -1.42 5.08
N ALA A 60 1.14 -1.15 6.18
CA ALA A 60 0.78 0.20 6.58
C ALA A 60 2.00 1.12 6.71
N ALA A 61 3.06 0.65 7.39
CA ALA A 61 4.27 1.43 7.60
C ALA A 61 4.96 1.81 6.28
N LEU A 62 5.07 0.86 5.36
CA LEU A 62 5.68 1.08 4.04
C LEU A 62 4.85 2.07 3.21
N LEU A 63 3.55 1.84 3.10
CA LEU A 63 2.65 2.72 2.34
C LEU A 63 2.63 4.14 2.92
N SER A 64 2.61 4.29 4.25
CA SER A 64 2.69 5.59 4.90
C SER A 64 4.05 6.27 4.73
N ARG A 65 5.16 5.51 4.64
CA ARG A 65 6.48 6.06 4.32
C ARG A 65 6.51 6.63 2.92
N LEU A 66 6.10 5.84 1.91
CA LEU A 66 6.07 6.29 0.51
C LEU A 66 5.15 7.49 0.33
N ARG A 67 4.00 7.51 1.00
CA ARG A 67 3.07 8.66 0.94
C ARG A 67 3.66 9.95 1.49
N LYS A 68 4.61 9.92 2.43
CA LYS A 68 5.23 11.15 2.95
C LYS A 68 6.19 11.81 1.96
N LEU A 69 6.54 11.13 0.87
CA LEU A 69 7.40 11.68 -0.18
C LEU A 69 6.61 12.58 -1.16
N HIS A 70 5.29 12.58 -1.07
CA HIS A 70 4.34 13.32 -1.93
C HIS A 70 3.41 14.20 -1.10
#